data_AF-A0A2V8EP59-F1
#
_entry.id   AF-A0A2V8EP59-F1
#
_cell.length_a   1.000
_cell.length_b   1.000
_cell.length_c   1.000
_cell.angle_alpha   90.00
_cell.angle_beta   90.00
_cell.angle_gamma   90.00
#
_symmetry.space_group_name_H-M   'P 1'
#
loop_
_entity.id
_entity.type
_entity.pdbx_description
1 polymer ?
#
loop_
_entity_poly.entity_id
_entity_poly.type
_entity_poly.pdbx_seq_one_letter_code
_entity_poly.pdbx_strand_id
1 'polypeptide(L)'
;MTSIIAAVITLGPPLDAGQTGLQSVQYRSREGVEYRSLPDTDAVKSARAALEANPRNIARIIDLGVAQSGARQFREAIATFTRGLEIEPNNALLLRWRGHRYLSVREFDRAFADLTRGGAIDSTIYGISHLRVQPRRSGFRAMRLDSV
;
A
#
# COMPACT_ATOMS: atom_id res chain seq x y z
N MET A 1 -26.87 50.13 8.59
CA MET A 1 -26.75 48.69 8.87
C MET A 1 -26.39 47.99 7.57
N THR A 2 -25.12 47.64 7.36
CA THR A 2 -24.70 46.69 6.33
C THR A 2 -23.30 46.18 6.71
N SER A 3 -23.26 45.05 7.42
CA SER A 3 -22.02 44.36 7.77
C SER A 3 -21.60 43.46 6.61
N ILE A 4 -20.41 43.67 6.07
CA ILE A 4 -19.78 42.77 5.11
C ILE A 4 -19.10 41.65 5.92
N ILE A 5 -19.59 40.43 5.77
CA ILE A 5 -19.01 39.23 6.37
C ILE A 5 -17.82 38.81 5.49
N ALA A 6 -16.60 39.04 5.98
CA ALA A 6 -15.40 38.49 5.38
C ALA A 6 -15.35 36.98 5.67
N ALA A 7 -15.52 36.16 4.62
CA ALA A 7 -15.32 34.73 4.69
C ALA A 7 -13.83 34.43 4.90
N VAL A 8 -13.46 34.04 6.11
CA VAL A 8 -12.15 33.44 6.40
C VAL A 8 -12.16 32.05 5.77
N ILE A 9 -11.58 31.95 4.56
CA ILE A 9 -11.21 30.67 3.98
C ILE A 9 -10.01 30.18 4.79
N THR A 10 -10.25 29.25 5.70
CA THR A 10 -9.20 28.55 6.45
C THR A 10 -8.44 27.68 5.46
N LEU A 11 -7.45 28.27 4.81
CA LEU A 11 -6.45 27.56 4.03
C LEU A 11 -5.81 26.54 4.97
N GLY A 12 -5.96 25.24 4.66
CA GLY A 12 -5.22 24.19 5.35
C GLY A 12 -3.72 24.50 5.34
N PRO A 13 -2.94 24.00 6.31
CA PRO A 13 -1.54 24.38 6.45
C PRO A 13 -0.80 24.16 5.12
N PRO A 14 0.03 25.12 4.69
CA PRO A 14 0.77 25.01 3.45
C PRO A 14 1.60 23.72 3.47
N LEU A 15 1.64 23.03 2.34
CA LEU A 15 2.58 21.94 2.10
C LEU A 15 3.99 22.53 2.22
N ASP A 16 4.55 22.42 3.42
CA ASP A 16 5.82 23.00 3.80
C ASP A 16 6.94 22.29 3.05
N ALA A 17 7.33 22.89 1.92
CA ALA A 17 8.58 22.63 1.23
C ALA A 17 9.73 23.13 2.13
N GLY A 18 10.03 22.36 3.19
CA GLY A 18 10.96 22.85 4.22
C GLY A 18 11.29 21.91 5.38
N GLN A 19 10.82 20.65 5.44
CA GLN A 19 11.24 19.72 6.50
C GLN A 19 12.48 18.91 6.11
N THR A 20 13.60 19.60 5.86
CA THR A 20 14.94 19.01 5.93
C THR A 20 15.29 18.73 7.40
N GLY A 21 14.96 17.54 7.89
CA GLY A 21 15.55 17.00 9.13
C GLY A 21 14.63 16.15 10.02
N LEU A 22 13.31 16.19 9.84
CA LEU A 22 12.39 15.42 10.67
C LEU A 22 11.87 14.20 9.93
N GLN A 23 12.30 13.04 10.40
CA GLN A 23 11.74 11.74 10.03
C GLN A 23 10.20 11.77 10.11
N SER A 24 9.53 11.24 9.08
CA SER A 24 8.08 11.29 8.97
C SER A 24 7.42 10.32 9.97
N VAL A 25 6.29 10.72 10.55
CA VAL A 25 5.54 9.89 11.49
C VAL A 25 4.87 8.76 10.75
N GLN A 26 5.28 7.53 11.05
CA GLN A 26 4.79 6.31 10.44
C GLN A 26 3.50 5.86 11.11
N TYR A 27 3.50 5.81 12.44
CA TYR A 27 2.36 5.39 13.25
C TYR A 27 2.40 6.11 14.60
N ARG A 28 1.22 6.43 15.15
CA ARG A 28 1.07 6.96 16.51
C ARG A 28 0.32 5.95 17.37
N SER A 29 0.90 5.59 18.52
CA SER A 29 0.29 4.65 19.46
C SER A 29 -0.96 5.23 20.14
N ARG A 30 -1.75 4.37 20.80
CA ARG A 30 -2.92 4.82 21.57
C ARG A 30 -2.50 5.73 22.73
N GLU A 31 -1.29 5.53 23.22
CA GLU A 31 -0.63 6.28 24.28
C GLU A 31 0.02 7.58 23.75
N GLY A 32 -0.11 7.88 22.46
CA GLY A 32 0.41 9.09 21.83
C GLY A 32 1.86 9.00 21.35
N VAL A 33 2.52 7.85 21.50
CA VAL A 33 3.93 7.68 21.10
C VAL A 33 4.04 7.64 19.57
N GLU A 34 4.89 8.50 19.01
CA GLU A 34 5.15 8.54 17.58
C GLU A 34 6.32 7.64 17.18
N TYR A 35 6.06 6.74 16.25
CA TYR A 35 7.09 5.97 15.57
C TYR A 35 7.40 6.66 14.24
N ARG A 36 8.65 7.11 14.07
CA ARG A 36 9.11 7.84 12.89
C ARG A 36 9.98 6.99 11.98
N SER A 37 10.17 7.43 10.74
CA SER A 37 11.08 6.80 9.78
C SER A 37 12.54 6.87 10.22
N LEU A 38 13.41 6.13 9.53
CA LEU A 38 14.85 6.33 9.61
C LEU A 38 15.36 7.18 8.43
N PRO A 39 16.52 7.85 8.58
CA PRO A 39 17.15 8.59 7.51
C PRO A 39 17.34 7.75 6.24
N ASP A 40 17.41 8.44 5.10
CA ASP A 40 17.68 7.81 3.80
C ASP A 40 18.99 7.02 3.86
N THR A 41 18.88 5.71 3.68
CA THR A 41 20.02 4.82 3.50
C THR A 41 20.58 4.97 2.09
N ASP A 42 21.81 4.51 1.87
CA ASP A 42 22.41 4.55 0.53
C ASP A 42 21.63 3.68 -0.48
N ALA A 43 20.94 2.64 0.00
CA ALA A 43 20.01 1.85 -0.80
C ALA A 43 18.80 2.68 -1.28
N VAL A 44 18.22 3.51 -0.40
CA VAL A 44 17.12 4.42 -0.78
C VAL A 44 17.60 5.44 -1.79
N LYS A 45 18.75 6.07 -1.57
CA LYS A 45 19.31 7.07 -2.49
C LYS A 45 19.59 6.47 -3.86
N SER A 46 20.24 5.31 -3.91
CA SER A 46 20.57 4.61 -5.15
C SER A 46 19.32 4.19 -5.93
N ALA A 47 18.32 3.61 -5.24
CA ALA A 47 17.07 3.22 -5.87
C ALA A 47 16.27 4.43 -6.40
N ARG A 48 16.32 5.57 -5.69
CA ARG A 48 15.68 6.82 -6.13
C ARG A 48 16.32 7.34 -7.42
N ALA A 49 17.64 7.42 -7.47
CA ALA A 49 18.37 7.83 -8.68
C ALA A 49 18.08 6.88 -9.86
N ALA A 50 18.00 5.57 -9.61
CA ALA A 50 17.65 4.59 -10.64
C ALA A 50 16.21 4.76 -11.16
N LEU A 51 15.27 5.15 -10.30
CA LEU A 51 13.90 5.47 -10.70
C LEU A 51 13.82 6.79 -11.47
N GLU A 52 14.60 7.82 -11.10
CA GLU A 52 14.65 9.10 -11.82
C GLU A 52 15.09 8.93 -13.28
N ALA A 53 16.03 8.02 -13.54
CA ALA A 53 16.44 7.68 -14.90
C ALA A 53 15.32 7.02 -15.73
N ASN A 54 14.40 6.28 -15.09
CA ASN A 54 13.28 5.60 -15.75
C ASN A 54 11.99 5.68 -14.92
N PRO A 55 11.30 6.84 -14.90
CA PRO A 55 10.26 7.14 -13.90
C PRO A 55 8.99 6.31 -13.95
N ARG A 56 8.76 5.54 -15.03
CA ARG A 56 7.59 4.68 -15.21
C ARG A 56 7.93 3.19 -15.15
N ASN A 57 9.18 2.84 -14.88
CA ASN A 57 9.59 1.44 -14.80
C ASN A 57 9.12 0.82 -13.47
N ILE A 58 8.20 -0.15 -13.56
CA ILE A 58 7.59 -0.81 -12.39
C ILE A 58 8.62 -1.49 -11.50
N ALA A 59 9.66 -2.12 -12.07
CA ALA A 59 10.72 -2.73 -11.29
C ALA A 59 11.47 -1.69 -10.44
N ARG A 60 11.76 -0.51 -10.99
CA ARG A 60 12.42 0.59 -10.24
C ARG A 60 11.53 1.19 -9.16
N ILE A 61 10.22 1.24 -9.40
CA ILE A 61 9.24 1.63 -8.38
C ILE A 61 9.24 0.62 -7.23
N ILE A 62 9.25 -0.68 -7.55
CA ILE A 62 9.32 -1.74 -6.55
C ILE A 62 10.64 -1.66 -5.76
N ASP A 63 11.78 -1.52 -6.45
CA ASP A 63 13.11 -1.38 -5.83
C ASP A 63 13.14 -0.24 -4.82
N LEU A 64 12.65 0.94 -5.20
CA LEU A 64 12.59 2.10 -4.29
C LEU A 64 11.66 1.85 -3.10
N GLY A 65 10.45 1.33 -3.33
CA GLY A 65 9.51 1.05 -2.25
C GLY A 65 10.04 -0.01 -1.28
N VAL A 66 10.78 -1.01 -1.76
CA VAL A 66 11.45 -2.02 -0.92
C VAL A 66 12.59 -1.39 -0.11
N ALA A 67 13.43 -0.56 -0.72
CA ALA A 67 14.50 0.15 -0.02
C ALA A 67 13.94 1.06 1.08
N GLN A 68 12.89 1.84 0.78
CA GLN A 68 12.18 2.69 1.74
C GLN A 68 11.59 1.85 2.89
N SER A 69 11.02 0.69 2.56
CA SER A 69 10.52 -0.25 3.57
C SER A 69 11.62 -0.73 4.52
N GLY A 70 12.81 -1.03 3.99
CA GLY A 70 13.99 -1.39 4.79
C GLY A 70 14.47 -0.26 5.70
N ALA A 71 14.33 0.99 5.26
CA ALA A 71 14.61 2.19 6.05
C ALA A 71 13.47 2.60 7.00
N ARG A 72 12.42 1.77 7.16
CA ARG A 72 11.21 2.08 7.97
C ARG A 72 10.47 3.34 7.51
N GLN A 73 10.66 3.74 6.25
CA GLN A 73 9.94 4.81 5.57
C GLN A 73 8.65 4.24 4.96
N PHE A 74 7.77 3.71 5.82
CA PHE A 74 6.61 2.94 5.38
C PHE A 74 5.58 3.78 4.64
N ARG A 75 5.33 5.03 5.08
CA ARG A 75 4.42 5.97 4.39
C ARG A 75 4.95 6.37 3.02
N GLU A 76 6.24 6.59 2.91
CA GLU A 76 6.93 6.86 1.66
C GLU A 76 6.84 5.66 0.72
N ALA A 77 7.09 4.44 1.23
CA ALA A 77 6.93 3.20 0.48
C ALA A 77 5.48 3.03 -0.02
N ILE A 78 4.47 3.32 0.81
CA ILE A 78 3.05 3.29 0.40
C ILE A 78 2.79 4.24 -0.77
N ALA A 79 3.33 5.46 -0.72
CA ALA A 79 3.20 6.43 -1.81
C ALA A 79 3.87 5.92 -3.09
N THR A 80 5.09 5.39 -2.98
CA THR A 80 5.84 4.80 -4.10
C THR A 80 5.08 3.64 -4.74
N PHE A 81 4.56 2.69 -3.96
CA PHE A 81 3.77 1.58 -4.49
C PHE A 81 2.43 2.04 -5.07
N THR A 82 1.83 3.09 -4.51
CA THR A 82 0.59 3.68 -5.05
C THR A 82 0.83 4.24 -6.45
N ARG A 83 1.93 4.95 -6.68
CA ARG A 83 2.34 5.39 -8.01
C ARG A 83 2.53 4.21 -8.98
N GLY A 84 3.12 3.11 -8.49
CA GLY A 84 3.22 1.87 -9.29
C GLY A 84 1.85 1.35 -9.71
N LEU A 85 0.88 1.34 -8.79
CA LEU A 85 -0.49 0.88 -9.03
C LEU A 85 -1.31 1.85 -9.90
N GLU A 86 -0.94 3.12 -9.99
CA GLU A 86 -1.51 4.04 -10.99
C GLU A 86 -1.09 3.66 -12.43
N ILE A 87 0.10 3.06 -12.58
CA ILE A 87 0.62 2.59 -13.88
C ILE A 87 0.11 1.19 -14.20
N GLU A 88 0.18 0.27 -13.23
CA GLU A 88 -0.31 -1.10 -13.35
C GLU A 88 -1.30 -1.44 -12.23
N PRO A 89 -2.60 -1.13 -12.39
CA PRO A 89 -3.59 -1.28 -11.32
C PRO A 89 -3.79 -2.71 -10.80
N ASN A 90 -3.45 -3.71 -11.62
CA ASN A 90 -3.64 -5.13 -11.31
C ASN A 90 -2.32 -5.85 -11.03
N ASN A 91 -1.24 -5.13 -10.71
CA ASN A 91 0.03 -5.77 -10.35
C ASN A 91 -0.05 -6.36 -8.92
N ALA A 92 -0.15 -7.68 -8.84
CA ALA A 92 -0.28 -8.41 -7.57
C ALA A 92 0.91 -8.19 -6.61
N LEU A 93 2.11 -7.99 -7.15
CA LEU A 93 3.32 -7.76 -6.34
C LEU A 93 3.30 -6.37 -5.70
N LEU A 94 2.89 -5.32 -6.43
CA LEU A 94 2.70 -3.98 -5.88
C LEU A 94 1.61 -3.94 -4.81
N LEU A 95 0.48 -4.62 -5.05
CA LEU A 95 -0.59 -4.77 -4.05
C LEU A 95 -0.07 -5.46 -2.78
N ARG A 96 0.70 -6.54 -2.93
CA ARG A 96 1.33 -7.22 -1.78
C ARG A 96 2.22 -6.29 -0.97
N TRP A 97 3.13 -5.60 -1.65
CA TRP A 97 4.08 -4.73 -0.98
C TRP A 97 3.40 -3.56 -0.27
N ARG A 98 2.43 -2.91 -0.91
CA ARG A 98 1.66 -1.83 -0.30
C ARG A 98 0.81 -2.34 0.87
N GLY A 99 0.13 -3.47 0.71
CA GLY A 99 -0.62 -4.12 1.77
C GLY A 99 0.23 -4.43 3.01
N HIS A 100 1.43 -4.99 2.82
CA HIS A 100 2.37 -5.21 3.92
C HIS A 100 2.82 -3.91 4.60
N ARG A 101 2.93 -2.80 3.87
CA ARG A 101 3.27 -1.51 4.47
C ARG A 101 2.10 -0.87 5.20
N TYR A 102 0.87 -1.06 4.74
CA TYR A 102 -0.32 -0.68 5.50
C TYR A 102 -0.40 -1.39 6.86
N LEU A 103 0.01 -2.66 6.94
CA LEU A 103 0.16 -3.35 8.23
C LEU A 103 1.16 -2.64 9.15
N SER A 104 2.30 -2.20 8.61
CA SER A 104 3.35 -1.49 9.38
C SER A 104 2.87 -0.15 9.96
N VAL A 105 1.95 0.54 9.27
CA VAL A 105 1.34 1.80 9.75
C VAL A 105 -0.03 1.60 10.43
N ARG A 106 -0.43 0.34 10.64
CA ARG A 106 -1.69 -0.07 11.31
C ARG A 106 -2.97 0.38 10.61
N GLU A 107 -2.91 0.55 9.30
CA GLU A 107 -4.07 0.79 8.43
C GLU A 107 -4.64 -0.56 7.93
N PHE A 108 -5.19 -1.35 8.86
CA PHE A 108 -5.54 -2.76 8.63
C PHE A 108 -6.59 -2.97 7.53
N ASP A 109 -7.60 -2.09 7.42
CA ASP A 109 -8.64 -2.22 6.39
C ASP A 109 -8.06 -2.08 4.97
N ARG A 110 -7.12 -1.14 4.79
CA ARG A 110 -6.43 -0.95 3.51
C ARG A 110 -5.48 -2.09 3.20
N ALA A 111 -4.78 -2.60 4.23
CA ALA A 111 -3.95 -3.78 4.09
C ALA A 111 -4.77 -5.00 3.63
N PHE A 112 -5.92 -5.25 4.28
CA PHE A 112 -6.81 -6.34 3.92
C PHE A 112 -7.29 -6.21 2.46
N ALA A 113 -7.77 -5.03 2.07
CA ALA A 113 -8.23 -4.78 0.70
C ALA A 113 -7.13 -5.08 -0.35
N ASP A 114 -5.91 -4.58 -0.16
CA ASP A 114 -4.81 -4.82 -1.08
C ASP A 114 -4.39 -6.29 -1.13
N LEU A 115 -4.25 -6.95 0.02
CA LEU A 115 -3.80 -8.34 0.10
C LEU A 115 -4.85 -9.32 -0.45
N THR A 116 -6.14 -9.08 -0.18
CA THR A 116 -7.24 -9.85 -0.76
C THR A 116 -7.29 -9.69 -2.28
N ARG A 117 -7.19 -8.46 -2.78
CA ARG A 117 -7.18 -8.20 -4.22
C ARG A 117 -5.96 -8.82 -4.90
N GLY A 118 -4.78 -8.65 -4.32
CA GLY A 118 -3.55 -9.23 -4.85
C GLY A 118 -3.58 -10.76 -4.87
N GLY A 119 -4.09 -11.39 -3.81
CA GLY A 119 -4.23 -12.86 -3.74
C GLY A 119 -5.27 -13.43 -4.71
N ALA A 120 -6.30 -12.66 -5.05
CA ALA A 120 -7.26 -13.04 -6.09
C ALA A 120 -6.67 -12.96 -7.51
N ILE A 121 -5.65 -12.10 -7.73
CA ILE A 121 -4.95 -11.97 -9.01
C ILE A 121 -3.87 -13.04 -9.15
N ASP A 122 -3.00 -13.19 -8.14
CA ASP A 122 -1.96 -14.21 -8.10
C ASP A 122 -1.80 -14.74 -6.67
N SER A 123 -2.36 -15.92 -6.44
CA SER A 123 -2.29 -16.63 -5.16
C SER A 123 -0.92 -17.22 -4.84
N THR A 124 -0.04 -17.39 -5.85
CA THR A 124 1.28 -18.01 -5.69
C THR A 124 2.24 -17.09 -4.95
N ILE A 125 2.16 -15.79 -5.20
CA ILE A 125 2.94 -14.75 -4.52
C ILE A 125 2.69 -14.73 -2.99
N TYR A 126 1.57 -15.29 -2.53
CA TYR A 126 1.20 -15.41 -1.11
C TYR A 126 1.39 -16.83 -0.54
N GLY A 127 1.90 -17.79 -1.33
CA GLY A 127 2.04 -19.19 -0.93
C GLY A 127 0.70 -19.95 -0.83
N ILE A 128 -0.41 -19.35 -1.26
CA ILE A 128 -1.78 -19.89 -1.14
C ILE A 128 -2.07 -20.95 -2.21
N SER A 129 -1.21 -21.09 -3.24
CA SER A 129 -1.39 -22.02 -4.38
C SER A 129 -1.69 -23.49 -3.99
N HIS A 130 -1.27 -23.92 -2.79
CA HIS A 130 -1.51 -25.26 -2.26
C HIS A 130 -2.93 -25.44 -1.67
N LEU A 131 -3.62 -24.36 -1.31
CA LEU A 131 -5.01 -24.36 -0.90
C LEU A 131 -5.88 -24.16 -2.15
N ARG A 132 -6.03 -25.23 -2.94
CA ARG A 132 -7.14 -25.33 -3.90
C ARG A 132 -8.43 -25.11 -3.12
N VAL A 133 -8.96 -23.89 -3.14
CA VAL A 133 -10.38 -23.63 -2.92
C VAL A 133 -11.06 -24.37 -4.06
N GLN A 134 -11.36 -25.65 -3.85
CA GLN A 134 -12.27 -26.34 -4.74
C GLN A 134 -13.56 -25.52 -4.66
N PRO A 135 -14.06 -24.92 -5.76
CA PRO A 135 -15.41 -24.44 -5.75
C PRO A 135 -16.25 -25.65 -5.33
N ARG A 136 -16.99 -25.54 -4.23
CA ARG A 136 -18.04 -26.51 -3.93
C ARG A 136 -18.96 -26.46 -5.13
N ARG A 137 -18.78 -27.38 -6.08
CA ARG A 137 -19.76 -27.66 -7.12
C ARG A 137 -21.00 -28.06 -6.36
N SER A 138 -21.95 -27.14 -6.22
CA SER A 138 -23.30 -27.44 -5.75
C SER A 138 -23.97 -28.28 -6.85
N GLY A 139 -23.61 -29.55 -6.90
CA GLY A 139 -24.20 -30.56 -7.74
C GLY A 139 -24.77 -31.64 -6.85
N PHE A 140 -25.73 -31.27 -6.01
CA PHE A 140 -26.59 -32.26 -5.35
C PHE A 140 -27.50 -32.83 -6.46
N ARG A 141 -26.99 -33.78 -7.24
CA ARG A 141 -27.80 -34.59 -8.15
C ARG A 141 -28.56 -35.55 -7.25
N ALA A 142 -29.80 -35.20 -6.91
CA ALA A 142 -30.72 -36.09 -6.24
C ALA A 142 -30.82 -37.38 -7.05
N MET A 143 -30.34 -38.47 -6.45
CA MET A 143 -30.50 -39.83 -6.92
C MET A 143 -32.00 -40.13 -6.89
N ARG A 144 -32.66 -40.10 -8.06
CA ARG A 144 -34.02 -40.61 -8.19
C ARG A 144 -33.88 -42.13 -8.13
N LEU A 145 -34.29 -42.72 -7.01
CA LEU A 145 -34.49 -44.16 -6.89
C LEU A 145 -35.64 -44.53 -7.81
N ASP A 146 -35.40 -45.52 -8.66
CA ASP A 146 -36.41 -46.14 -9.52
C ASP A 146 -37.54 -46.70 -8.65
N SER A 147 -38.77 -46.64 -9.18
CA SER A 147 -39.92 -47.35 -8.61
C SER A 147 -40.80 -47.85 -9.75
N VAL A 148 -40.72 -49.16 -9.96
CA VAL A 148 -41.65 -50.09 -10.66
C VAL A 148 -41.77 -49.96 -12.18
#